data_AF-A0A0A2GKP0-F1
#
_entry.id   AF-A0A0A2GKP0-F1
#
_cell.length_a   1.000
_cell.length_b   1.000
_cell.length_c   1.000
_cell.angle_alpha   90.00
_cell.angle_beta   90.00
_cell.angle_gamma   90.00
#
_symmetry.space_group_name_H-M   'P 1'
#
loop_
_entity.id
_entity.type
_entity.pdbx_description
1 polymer ?
#
loop_
_entity_poly.entity_id
_entity_poly.type
_entity_poly.pdbx_seq_one_letter_code
_entity_poly.pdbx_strand_id
1 'polypeptide(L)'
;MLLLLCLTTASGLSFGQSSLWYEPEGYLDQVWQHIRVADSNKKPVTVLHLGDSHLSGGYFTRSMSAKLAAQYGDKVRFERIGVPGASYFSFSQNKDKYLQQIKAVQPDLVIVSLGTNDSYTFQFSEDKMRGNMEIFFNMLREALDDVPFILTTPPPSYLRRSVKVAGSKGKGSKRRRNRYKTTYHFNDNTEKASRLIRSYTLEHGMACFDLSSAIGGETETRQWLRSGLMHTDHIHYTIGGYTRHGGLVADALLGSIDGPNVDRSSQPKPYKR
;
A
#
# COMPACT_ATOMS: atom_id res chain seq x y z
N MET A 1 47.64 -30.79 -16.51
CA MET A 1 47.40 -29.33 -16.50
C MET A 1 46.13 -29.08 -15.70
N LEU A 2 46.27 -28.53 -14.50
CA LEU A 2 45.18 -27.95 -13.72
C LEU A 2 44.53 -26.81 -14.51
N LEU A 3 43.20 -26.77 -14.58
CA LEU A 3 42.49 -25.50 -14.65
C LEU A 3 41.31 -25.54 -13.68
N LEU A 4 41.54 -24.91 -12.53
CA LEU A 4 40.57 -24.59 -11.50
C LEU A 4 39.77 -23.38 -12.02
N LEU A 5 38.48 -23.53 -12.32
CA LEU A 5 37.59 -22.40 -12.56
C LEU A 5 36.70 -22.20 -11.35
N CYS A 6 36.95 -21.10 -10.63
CA CYS A 6 36.15 -20.61 -9.52
C CYS A 6 34.67 -20.52 -9.89
N LEU A 7 33.85 -21.35 -9.25
CA LEU A 7 32.42 -21.14 -9.11
C LEU A 7 32.21 -19.96 -8.15
N THR A 8 31.95 -18.78 -8.71
CA THR A 8 31.32 -17.69 -7.95
C THR A 8 29.83 -18.00 -7.91
N THR A 9 29.36 -18.54 -6.78
CA THR A 9 27.93 -18.69 -6.52
C THR A 9 27.34 -17.31 -6.24
N ALA A 10 26.87 -16.65 -7.29
CA ALA A 10 25.89 -15.58 -7.15
C ALA A 10 24.58 -16.22 -6.66
N SER A 11 24.44 -16.38 -5.35
CA SER A 11 23.16 -16.73 -4.71
C SER A 11 22.24 -15.52 -4.79
N GLY A 12 21.69 -15.26 -5.98
CA GLY A 12 20.55 -14.39 -6.14
C GLY A 12 19.40 -14.94 -5.31
N LEU A 13 18.99 -14.20 -4.29
CA LEU A 13 17.74 -14.43 -3.57
C LEU A 13 16.59 -14.29 -4.56
N SER A 14 16.18 -15.41 -5.14
CA SER A 14 14.91 -15.53 -5.84
C SER A 14 13.81 -15.41 -4.79
N PHE A 15 13.04 -14.33 -4.85
CA PHE A 15 11.76 -14.26 -4.15
C PHE A 15 10.90 -15.43 -4.63
N GLY A 16 10.57 -16.37 -3.73
CA GLY A 16 9.53 -17.35 -3.98
C GLY A 16 8.22 -16.61 -4.29
N GLN A 17 7.70 -16.80 -5.49
CA GLN A 17 6.63 -16.01 -6.10
C GLN A 17 5.21 -16.33 -5.56
N SER A 18 5.04 -16.86 -4.34
CA SER A 18 3.81 -17.61 -4.00
C SER A 18 2.89 -17.02 -2.93
N SER A 19 3.26 -15.98 -2.17
CA SER A 19 2.36 -15.37 -1.18
C SER A 19 2.22 -13.86 -1.36
N LEU A 20 0.98 -13.39 -1.49
CA LEU A 20 0.63 -11.97 -1.48
C LEU A 20 0.74 -11.35 -0.09
N TRP A 21 0.91 -12.17 0.95
CA TRP A 21 1.01 -11.75 2.35
C TRP A 21 2.39 -12.12 2.94
N TYR A 22 3.03 -11.14 3.56
CA TYR A 22 4.20 -11.31 4.41
C TYR A 22 3.87 -10.84 5.82
N GLU A 23 4.32 -11.59 6.82
CA GLU A 23 4.18 -11.24 8.23
C GLU A 23 5.26 -11.99 9.02
N PRO A 24 6.09 -11.28 9.82
CA PRO A 24 7.03 -11.94 10.71
C PRO A 24 6.31 -12.85 11.71
N GLU A 25 6.96 -13.95 12.10
CA GLU A 25 6.38 -14.90 13.06
C GLU A 25 6.01 -14.21 14.37
N GLY A 26 4.76 -14.41 14.82
CA GLY A 26 4.24 -13.83 16.05
C GLY A 26 3.97 -12.32 16.03
N TYR A 27 4.23 -11.62 14.92
CA TYR A 27 4.20 -10.17 14.87
C TYR A 27 2.83 -9.56 15.19
N LEU A 28 1.75 -10.19 14.71
CA LEU A 28 0.38 -9.71 14.94
C LEU A 28 -0.38 -10.55 15.98
N ASP A 29 0.27 -11.54 16.61
CA ASP A 29 -0.39 -12.50 17.49
C ASP A 29 -1.14 -11.81 18.63
N GLN A 30 -0.54 -10.82 19.28
CA GLN A 30 -1.19 -10.10 20.38
C GLN A 30 -2.48 -9.40 19.92
N VAL A 31 -2.45 -8.75 18.75
CA VAL A 31 -3.62 -8.10 18.15
C VAL A 31 -4.68 -9.15 17.81
N TRP A 32 -4.29 -10.24 17.17
CA TRP A 32 -5.21 -11.29 16.74
C TRP A 32 -5.79 -12.10 17.89
N GLN A 33 -5.03 -12.33 18.97
CA GLN A 33 -5.57 -12.94 20.19
C GLN A 33 -6.68 -12.10 20.80
N HIS A 34 -6.58 -10.77 20.77
CA HIS A 34 -7.65 -9.88 21.25
C HIS A 34 -8.94 -10.00 20.42
N ILE A 35 -8.84 -10.25 19.11
CA ILE A 35 -10.00 -10.47 18.23
C ILE A 35 -10.61 -11.87 18.45
N ARG A 36 -9.75 -12.90 18.57
CA ARG A 36 -10.17 -14.31 18.66
C ARG A 36 -10.87 -14.67 19.96
N VAL A 37 -10.39 -14.15 21.09
CA VAL A 37 -10.92 -14.54 22.41
C VAL A 37 -12.36 -14.06 22.58
N ALA A 38 -13.22 -14.93 23.13
CA ALA A 38 -14.61 -14.64 23.46
C ALA A 38 -14.70 -13.93 24.81
N ASP A 39 -14.35 -12.66 24.85
CA ASP A 39 -14.57 -11.80 26.01
C ASP A 39 -15.27 -10.52 25.56
N SER A 40 -16.59 -10.47 25.75
CA SER A 40 -17.43 -9.32 25.39
C SER A 40 -17.14 -8.07 26.23
N ASN A 41 -16.36 -8.18 27.31
CA ASN A 41 -15.99 -7.03 28.14
C ASN A 41 -14.69 -6.36 27.68
N LYS A 42 -13.95 -6.95 26.72
CA LYS A 42 -12.75 -6.30 26.17
C LYS A 42 -13.13 -5.22 25.17
N LYS A 43 -12.37 -4.11 25.22
CA LYS A 43 -12.45 -3.06 24.20
C LYS A 43 -12.19 -3.67 22.81
N PRO A 44 -12.87 -3.18 21.76
CA PRO A 44 -12.62 -3.66 20.41
C PRO A 44 -11.22 -3.28 19.94
N VAL A 45 -10.62 -4.13 19.11
CA VAL A 45 -9.36 -3.82 18.42
C VAL A 45 -9.63 -2.71 17.41
N THR A 46 -8.95 -1.58 17.59
CA THR A 46 -9.08 -0.42 16.72
C THR A 46 -8.01 -0.43 15.64
N VAL A 47 -8.42 -0.66 14.39
CA VAL A 47 -7.56 -0.63 13.21
C VAL A 47 -7.64 0.75 12.55
N LEU A 48 -6.53 1.46 12.49
CA LEU A 48 -6.43 2.73 11.76
C LEU A 48 -5.85 2.51 10.37
N HIS A 49 -6.61 2.87 9.34
CA HIS A 49 -6.16 2.81 7.95
C HIS A 49 -5.70 4.20 7.47
N LEU A 50 -4.38 4.37 7.33
CA LEU A 50 -3.73 5.57 6.80
C LEU A 50 -3.48 5.42 5.30
N GLY A 51 -3.69 6.48 4.54
CA GLY A 51 -3.42 6.45 3.11
C GLY A 51 -3.72 7.76 2.41
N ASP A 52 -3.78 7.71 1.08
CA ASP A 52 -3.87 8.87 0.23
C ASP A 52 -5.31 9.13 -0.32
N SER A 53 -5.42 9.64 -1.55
CA SER A 53 -6.70 9.84 -2.23
C SER A 53 -7.49 8.53 -2.39
N HIS A 54 -6.83 7.38 -2.47
CA HIS A 54 -7.49 6.07 -2.60
C HIS A 54 -8.34 5.69 -1.38
N LEU A 55 -8.06 6.30 -0.22
CA LEU A 55 -8.84 6.11 1.01
C LEU A 55 -9.87 7.22 1.25
N SER A 56 -9.78 8.33 0.53
CA SER A 56 -10.55 9.54 0.85
C SER A 56 -12.06 9.33 0.70
N GLY A 57 -12.47 8.53 -0.29
CA GLY A 57 -13.87 8.13 -0.47
C GLY A 57 -14.37 7.07 0.52
N GLY A 58 -13.49 6.46 1.32
CA GLY A 58 -13.84 5.49 2.36
C GLY A 58 -14.19 4.08 1.88
N TYR A 59 -14.43 3.86 0.58
CA TYR A 59 -14.87 2.58 0.04
C TYR A 59 -13.87 1.43 0.23
N PHE A 60 -12.57 1.74 0.18
CA PHE A 60 -11.50 0.77 0.44
C PHE A 60 -11.59 0.27 1.89
N THR A 61 -11.51 1.17 2.87
CA THR A 61 -11.61 0.80 4.30
C THR A 61 -12.96 0.16 4.63
N ARG A 62 -14.06 0.69 4.08
CA ARG A 62 -15.40 0.17 4.35
C ARG A 62 -15.57 -1.29 3.93
N SER A 63 -14.99 -1.67 2.78
CA SER A 63 -15.02 -3.06 2.34
C SER A 63 -14.27 -3.99 3.30
N MET A 64 -13.10 -3.56 3.78
CA MET A 64 -12.37 -4.32 4.82
C MET A 64 -13.17 -4.44 6.12
N SER A 65 -13.66 -3.31 6.60
CA SER A 65 -14.46 -3.23 7.83
C SER A 65 -15.69 -4.11 7.77
N ALA A 66 -16.45 -4.08 6.66
CA ALA A 66 -17.65 -4.90 6.50
C ALA A 66 -17.33 -6.40 6.54
N LYS A 67 -16.22 -6.82 5.92
CA LYS A 67 -15.84 -8.23 5.85
C LYS A 67 -15.34 -8.77 7.20
N LEU A 68 -14.53 -8.00 7.93
CA LEU A 68 -14.11 -8.39 9.28
C LEU A 68 -15.28 -8.34 10.28
N ALA A 69 -16.16 -7.33 10.19
CA ALA A 69 -17.34 -7.24 11.06
C ALA A 69 -18.32 -8.39 10.82
N ALA A 70 -18.41 -8.93 9.61
CA ALA A 70 -19.23 -10.12 9.34
C ALA A 70 -18.75 -11.37 10.10
N GLN A 71 -17.46 -11.44 10.44
CA GLN A 71 -16.88 -12.59 11.13
C GLN A 71 -16.68 -12.36 12.64
N TYR A 72 -16.26 -11.17 13.04
CA TYR A 72 -15.90 -10.85 14.43
C TYR A 72 -16.81 -9.83 15.10
N GLY A 73 -17.83 -9.33 14.39
CA GLY A 73 -18.80 -8.40 14.94
C GLY A 73 -18.17 -7.07 15.39
N ASP A 74 -18.55 -6.63 16.58
CA ASP A 74 -18.10 -5.40 17.22
C ASP A 74 -16.68 -5.47 17.78
N LYS A 75 -16.05 -6.65 17.80
CA LYS A 75 -14.68 -6.84 18.31
C LYS A 75 -13.60 -6.11 17.50
N VAL A 76 -13.92 -5.70 16.27
CA VAL A 76 -12.99 -4.99 15.39
C VAL A 76 -13.65 -3.70 14.90
N ARG A 77 -13.00 -2.58 15.14
CA ARG A 77 -13.41 -1.26 14.65
C ARG A 77 -12.38 -0.73 13.68
N PHE A 78 -12.84 -0.09 12.61
CA PHE A 78 -11.97 0.59 11.65
C PHE A 78 -12.15 2.09 11.71
N GLU A 79 -11.03 2.80 11.77
CA GLU A 79 -10.94 4.23 11.52
C GLU A 79 -10.07 4.48 10.27
N ARG A 80 -10.22 5.66 9.66
CA ARG A 80 -9.43 6.01 8.47
C ARG A 80 -8.97 7.45 8.49
N ILE A 81 -7.77 7.67 7.95
CA ILE A 81 -7.28 9.00 7.60
C ILE A 81 -6.74 8.92 6.17
N GLY A 82 -7.53 9.40 5.22
CA GLY A 82 -7.16 9.54 3.82
C GLY A 82 -6.71 10.97 3.53
N VAL A 83 -5.47 11.15 3.06
CA VAL A 83 -4.88 12.45 2.77
C VAL A 83 -4.69 12.59 1.26
N PRO A 84 -5.55 13.32 0.54
CA PRO A 84 -5.42 13.49 -0.91
C PRO A 84 -4.03 13.97 -1.33
N GLY A 85 -3.42 13.24 -2.27
CA GLY A 85 -2.09 13.55 -2.78
C GLY A 85 -0.92 13.19 -1.86
N ALA A 86 -1.16 12.51 -0.73
CA ALA A 86 -0.10 12.14 0.17
C ALA A 86 0.86 11.09 -0.43
N SER A 87 2.14 11.44 -0.44
CA SER A 87 3.28 10.53 -0.42
C SER A 87 3.84 10.37 1.00
N TYR A 88 4.73 9.40 1.23
CA TYR A 88 5.45 9.28 2.52
C TYR A 88 6.11 10.60 2.94
N PHE A 89 6.73 11.31 2.00
CA PHE A 89 7.34 12.63 2.25
C PHE A 89 6.31 13.67 2.69
N SER A 90 5.28 13.89 1.86
CA SER A 90 4.33 14.97 2.11
C SER A 90 3.49 14.75 3.37
N PHE A 91 3.25 13.49 3.75
CA PHE A 91 2.57 13.16 5.00
C PHE A 91 3.43 13.61 6.18
N SER A 92 4.71 13.22 6.20
CA SER A 92 5.67 13.59 7.26
C SER A 92 5.90 15.10 7.34
N GLN A 93 5.92 15.80 6.20
CA GLN A 93 6.04 17.27 6.17
C GLN A 93 4.87 17.99 6.85
N ASN A 94 3.71 17.35 6.91
CA ASN A 94 2.49 17.91 7.51
C ASN A 94 2.13 17.19 8.82
N LYS A 95 3.13 16.62 9.52
CA LYS A 95 2.93 15.77 10.70
C LYS A 95 2.03 16.38 11.76
N ASP A 96 2.16 17.68 12.04
CA ASP A 96 1.43 18.34 13.14
C ASP A 96 -0.09 18.29 12.90
N LYS A 97 -0.52 18.32 11.64
CA LYS A 97 -1.94 18.21 11.26
C LYS A 97 -2.50 16.81 11.49
N TYR A 98 -1.69 15.76 11.27
CA TYR A 98 -2.17 14.38 11.22
C TYR A 98 -1.90 13.61 12.51
N LEU A 99 -0.78 13.87 13.20
CA LEU A 99 -0.41 13.14 14.41
C LEU A 99 -1.42 13.32 15.54
N GLN A 100 -2.02 14.51 15.69
CA GLN A 100 -3.06 14.72 16.69
C GLN A 100 -4.28 13.82 16.42
N GLN A 101 -4.68 13.68 15.16
CA GLN A 101 -5.81 12.83 14.76
C GLN A 101 -5.47 11.34 14.95
N ILE A 102 -4.25 10.94 14.56
CA ILE A 102 -3.75 9.58 14.73
C ILE A 102 -3.74 9.17 16.21
N LYS A 103 -3.22 10.03 17.09
CA LYS A 103 -3.18 9.77 18.54
C LYS A 103 -4.59 9.69 19.15
N ALA A 104 -5.51 10.54 18.68
CA ALA A 104 -6.88 10.54 19.17
C ALA A 104 -7.64 9.23 18.85
N VAL A 105 -7.23 8.51 17.79
CA VAL A 105 -7.82 7.20 17.45
C VAL A 105 -7.42 6.11 18.44
N GLN A 106 -6.25 6.24 19.09
CA GLN A 106 -5.65 5.20 19.95
C GLN A 106 -5.64 3.80 19.26
N PRO A 107 -5.01 3.69 18.08
CA PRO A 107 -5.03 2.45 17.31
C PRO A 107 -4.28 1.32 18.02
N ASP A 108 -4.82 0.10 17.96
CA ASP A 108 -4.10 -1.12 18.33
C ASP A 108 -3.36 -1.74 17.12
N LEU A 109 -3.67 -1.27 15.90
CA LEU A 109 -3.03 -1.67 14.64
C LEU A 109 -3.14 -0.53 13.62
N VAL A 110 -2.08 -0.30 12.85
CA VAL A 110 -2.09 0.68 11.76
C VAL A 110 -1.83 -0.01 10.41
N ILE A 111 -2.76 0.18 9.46
CA ILE A 111 -2.57 -0.21 8.06
C ILE A 111 -2.14 1.04 7.28
N VAL A 112 -1.06 0.96 6.50
CA VAL A 112 -0.54 2.06 5.68
C VAL A 112 -0.63 1.72 4.20
N SER A 113 -1.48 2.48 3.50
CA SER A 113 -1.72 2.40 2.05
C SER A 113 -1.26 3.68 1.36
N LEU A 114 0.06 3.81 1.21
CA LEU A 114 0.74 4.92 0.53
C LEU A 114 1.64 4.38 -0.60
N GLY A 115 2.26 5.27 -1.38
CA GLY A 115 3.18 4.91 -2.46
C GLY A 115 2.67 5.25 -3.86
N THR A 116 1.37 5.54 -4.03
CA THR A 116 0.84 5.95 -5.34
C THR A 116 1.48 7.27 -5.77
N ASN A 117 1.43 8.30 -4.90
CA ASN A 117 2.02 9.61 -5.21
C ASN A 117 3.56 9.56 -5.24
N ASP A 118 4.20 8.66 -4.49
CA ASP A 118 5.65 8.43 -4.55
C ASP A 118 6.08 7.87 -5.91
N SER A 119 5.31 6.94 -6.47
CA SER A 119 5.60 6.29 -7.76
C SER A 119 5.02 7.04 -8.97
N TYR A 120 4.06 7.94 -8.78
CA TYR A 120 3.46 8.75 -9.85
C TYR A 120 4.38 9.92 -10.27
N THR A 121 5.51 9.59 -10.89
CA THR A 121 6.51 10.56 -11.36
C THR A 121 7.28 9.99 -12.55
N PHE A 122 7.83 10.84 -13.40
CA PHE A 122 8.75 10.43 -14.46
C PHE A 122 10.21 10.28 -13.98
N GLN A 123 10.52 10.72 -12.76
CA GLN A 123 11.85 10.68 -12.16
C GLN A 123 11.78 9.97 -10.80
N PHE A 124 11.39 8.71 -10.83
CA PHE A 124 11.29 7.89 -9.62
C PHE A 124 12.68 7.56 -9.07
N SER A 125 12.84 7.64 -7.75
CA SER A 125 14.07 7.30 -7.03
C SER A 125 13.71 6.42 -5.84
N GLU A 126 14.20 5.18 -5.85
CA GLU A 126 14.01 4.22 -4.76
C GLU A 126 14.66 4.71 -3.48
N ASP A 127 15.89 5.26 -3.56
CA ASP A 127 16.60 5.80 -2.40
C ASP A 127 15.84 6.94 -1.73
N LYS A 128 15.29 7.86 -2.54
CA LYS A 128 14.48 8.96 -2.02
C LYS A 128 13.22 8.45 -1.33
N MET A 129 12.51 7.51 -1.96
CA MET A 129 11.30 6.92 -1.37
C MET A 129 11.63 6.19 -0.07
N ARG A 130 12.70 5.38 -0.04
CA ARG A 130 13.18 4.70 1.16
C ARG A 130 13.45 5.70 2.28
N GLY A 131 14.22 6.75 2.03
CA GLY A 131 14.48 7.79 3.03
C GLY A 131 13.19 8.45 3.57
N ASN A 132 12.20 8.66 2.70
CA ASN A 132 10.90 9.19 3.13
C ASN A 132 10.11 8.19 3.99
N MET A 133 10.19 6.89 3.68
CA MET A 133 9.59 5.84 4.50
C MET A 133 10.22 5.80 5.89
N GLU A 134 11.55 5.93 6.00
CA GLU A 134 12.23 5.99 7.31
C GLU A 134 11.71 7.16 8.15
N ILE A 135 11.65 8.36 7.56
CA ILE A 135 11.14 9.55 8.25
C ILE A 135 9.68 9.33 8.69
N PHE A 136 8.85 8.78 7.80
CA PHE A 136 7.43 8.55 8.08
C PHE A 136 7.20 7.53 9.20
N PHE A 137 7.88 6.38 9.16
CA PHE A 137 7.69 5.35 10.19
C PHE A 137 8.35 5.74 11.52
N ASN A 138 9.46 6.47 11.52
CA ASN A 138 10.02 7.00 12.76
C ASN A 138 9.07 8.00 13.41
N MET A 139 8.47 8.91 12.63
CA MET A 139 7.44 9.82 13.11
C MET A 139 6.24 9.08 13.72
N LEU A 140 5.77 7.99 13.11
CA LEU A 140 4.67 7.20 13.67
C LEU A 140 5.07 6.47 14.96
N ARG A 141 6.27 5.88 15.01
CA ARG A 141 6.79 5.19 16.21
C ARG A 141 7.04 6.13 17.38
N GLU A 142 7.42 7.38 17.12
CA GLU A 142 7.52 8.43 18.15
C GLU A 142 6.13 8.86 18.68
N ALA A 143 5.09 8.68 17.87
CA ALA A 143 3.74 9.11 18.21
C ALA A 143 2.86 8.00 18.81
N LEU A 144 3.18 6.73 18.55
CA LEU A 144 2.39 5.56 18.90
C LEU A 144 3.26 4.57 19.66
N ASP A 145 2.82 4.21 20.86
CA ASP A 145 3.53 3.26 21.71
C ASP A 145 3.19 1.82 21.31
N ASP A 146 4.19 1.08 20.82
CA ASP A 146 4.13 -0.36 20.54
C ASP A 146 2.97 -0.81 19.61
N VAL A 147 2.63 0.02 18.62
CA VAL A 147 1.57 -0.29 17.64
C VAL A 147 2.16 -0.96 16.40
N PRO A 148 1.72 -2.18 16.01
CA PRO A 148 2.20 -2.84 14.81
C PRO A 148 1.69 -2.16 13.53
N PHE A 149 2.46 -2.35 12.44
CA PHE A 149 2.18 -1.80 11.13
C PHE A 149 1.98 -2.91 10.09
N ILE A 150 0.96 -2.77 9.26
CA ILE A 150 0.79 -3.52 8.01
C ILE A 150 0.88 -2.52 6.87
N LEU A 151 1.73 -2.78 5.87
CA LEU A 151 1.76 -1.97 4.65
C LEU A 151 0.98 -2.65 3.54
N THR A 152 0.34 -1.87 2.68
CA THR A 152 -0.11 -2.38 1.37
C THR A 152 0.68 -1.71 0.26
N THR A 153 1.07 -2.46 -0.76
CA THR A 153 1.71 -1.86 -1.94
C THR A 153 0.71 -0.98 -2.72
N PRO A 154 1.16 0.09 -3.42
CA PRO A 154 0.27 0.95 -4.16
C PRO A 154 -0.38 0.20 -5.34
N PRO A 155 -1.67 0.44 -5.65
CA PRO A 155 -2.30 -0.20 -6.79
C PRO A 155 -1.71 0.32 -8.12
N PRO A 156 -1.77 -0.48 -9.20
CA PRO A 156 -1.29 -0.06 -10.52
C PRO A 156 -1.96 1.24 -11.02
N SER A 157 -1.19 2.04 -11.76
CA SER A 157 -1.64 3.32 -12.34
C SER A 157 -0.98 3.57 -13.70
N TYR A 158 -1.40 4.64 -14.39
CA TYR A 158 -0.77 5.10 -15.63
C TYR A 158 -0.31 6.56 -15.52
N LEU A 159 0.90 6.84 -15.98
CA LEU A 159 1.43 8.19 -16.08
C LEU A 159 0.77 8.94 -17.24
N ARG A 160 0.17 10.09 -16.92
CA ARG A 160 -0.43 10.98 -17.90
C ARG A 160 0.64 11.85 -18.57
N ARG A 161 0.79 11.74 -19.89
CA ARG A 161 1.63 12.61 -20.72
C ARG A 161 0.77 13.51 -21.60
N SER A 162 1.05 14.81 -21.64
CA SER A 162 0.36 15.75 -22.53
C SER A 162 1.36 16.51 -23.39
N VAL A 163 1.25 16.35 -24.71
CA VAL A 163 2.13 17.02 -25.68
C VAL A 163 1.32 18.03 -26.49
N LYS A 164 1.88 19.23 -26.69
CA LYS A 164 1.26 20.26 -27.54
C LYS A 164 1.40 19.83 -29.00
N VAL A 165 0.29 19.63 -29.69
CA VAL A 165 0.27 19.13 -31.08
C VAL A 165 -0.05 20.22 -32.10
N ALA A 166 -0.71 21.29 -31.69
CA ALA A 166 -0.98 22.43 -32.56
C ALA A 166 -1.21 23.69 -31.73
N GLY A 167 -1.21 24.84 -32.39
CA GLY A 167 -1.82 26.03 -31.83
C GLY A 167 -2.34 26.93 -32.94
N SER A 168 -3.57 27.40 -32.81
CA SER A 168 -4.18 28.31 -33.77
C SER A 168 -4.38 29.69 -33.16
N LYS A 169 -4.27 30.72 -33.98
CA LYS A 169 -4.68 32.08 -33.64
C LYS A 169 -5.99 32.32 -34.39
N GLY A 170 -7.10 32.43 -33.66
CA GLY A 170 -8.38 32.80 -34.28
C GLY A 170 -8.25 34.17 -34.96
N LYS A 171 -8.92 34.37 -36.09
CA LYS A 171 -8.92 35.67 -36.79
C LYS A 171 -9.46 36.75 -35.83
N GLY A 172 -8.68 37.79 -35.56
CA GLY A 172 -9.00 38.83 -34.56
C GLY A 172 -8.67 38.50 -33.10
N SER A 173 -8.25 37.27 -32.77
CA SER A 173 -7.87 36.91 -31.40
C SER A 173 -6.43 37.30 -31.08
N LYS A 174 -6.24 38.06 -29.99
CA LYS A 174 -4.92 38.29 -29.38
C LYS A 174 -4.38 37.03 -28.68
N ARG A 175 -5.24 36.08 -28.30
CA ARG A 175 -4.87 34.82 -27.62
C ARG A 175 -4.75 33.64 -28.60
N ARG A 176 -3.65 32.90 -28.50
CA ARG A 176 -3.41 31.65 -29.23
C ARG A 176 -4.02 30.47 -28.45
N ARG A 177 -4.87 29.67 -29.09
CA ARG A 177 -5.40 28.43 -28.51
C ARG A 177 -4.45 27.28 -28.82
N ASN A 178 -3.85 26.69 -27.78
CA ASN A 178 -3.02 25.51 -27.90
C ASN A 178 -3.90 24.25 -27.87
N ARG A 179 -3.60 23.27 -28.74
CA ARG A 179 -4.20 21.94 -28.73
C ARG A 179 -3.18 20.94 -28.18
N TYR A 180 -3.61 20.10 -27.26
CA TYR A 180 -2.79 19.06 -26.65
C TYR A 180 -3.33 17.67 -27.02
N LYS A 181 -2.43 16.70 -27.16
CA LYS A 181 -2.74 15.28 -27.20
C LYS A 181 -2.29 14.66 -25.88
N THR A 182 -3.20 13.98 -25.20
CA THR A 182 -2.93 13.29 -23.94
C THR A 182 -2.80 11.79 -24.21
N THR A 183 -1.78 11.16 -23.63
CA THR A 183 -1.56 9.71 -23.65
C THR A 183 -1.33 9.21 -22.22
N TYR A 184 -1.60 7.93 -22.01
CA TYR A 184 -1.43 7.24 -20.74
C TYR A 184 -0.48 6.07 -20.96
N HIS A 185 0.55 5.98 -20.12
CA HIS A 185 1.57 4.93 -20.17
C HIS A 185 1.56 4.19 -18.85
N PHE A 186 1.61 2.87 -18.86
CA PHE A 186 1.61 2.10 -17.62
C PHE A 186 2.78 2.52 -16.73
N ASN A 187 2.50 2.69 -15.44
CA ASN A 187 3.46 3.22 -14.50
C ASN A 187 4.33 2.09 -13.91
N ASP A 188 5.42 1.75 -14.60
CA ASP A 188 6.39 0.75 -14.13
C ASP A 188 7.03 1.10 -12.78
N ASN A 189 6.97 2.38 -12.36
CA ASN A 189 7.46 2.77 -11.04
C ASN A 189 6.59 2.22 -9.91
N THR A 190 5.32 1.87 -10.18
CA THR A 190 4.47 1.22 -9.19
C THR A 190 5.07 -0.11 -8.74
N GLU A 191 5.60 -0.91 -9.67
CA GLU A 191 6.25 -2.18 -9.31
C GLU A 191 7.54 -1.95 -8.53
N LYS A 192 8.34 -0.95 -8.91
CA LYS A 192 9.56 -0.59 -8.17
C LYS A 192 9.23 -0.15 -6.74
N ALA A 193 8.22 0.70 -6.57
CA ALA A 193 7.72 1.13 -5.27
C ALA A 193 7.16 -0.05 -4.46
N SER A 194 6.43 -0.96 -5.10
CA SER A 194 5.88 -2.17 -4.47
C SER A 194 7.00 -3.09 -3.96
N ARG A 195 8.01 -3.36 -4.80
CA ARG A 195 9.20 -4.11 -4.41
C ARG A 195 9.93 -3.47 -3.23
N LEU A 196 10.10 -2.14 -3.26
CA LEU A 196 10.74 -1.41 -2.17
C LEU A 196 9.94 -1.50 -0.86
N ILE A 197 8.61 -1.36 -0.93
CA ILE A 197 7.73 -1.52 0.25
C ILE A 197 7.86 -2.92 0.83
N ARG A 198 7.82 -3.96 -0.01
CA ARG A 198 8.02 -5.36 0.43
C ARG A 198 9.39 -5.52 1.09
N SER A 199 10.48 -5.09 0.46
CA SER A 199 11.82 -5.21 1.07
C SER A 199 11.94 -4.44 2.39
N TYR A 200 11.36 -3.24 2.46
CA TYR A 200 11.34 -2.44 3.68
C TYR A 200 10.61 -3.17 4.82
N THR A 201 9.45 -3.79 4.54
CA THR A 201 8.73 -4.56 5.57
C THR A 201 9.49 -5.79 6.06
N LEU A 202 10.21 -6.47 5.16
CA LEU A 202 11.09 -7.60 5.53
C LEU A 202 12.19 -7.12 6.49
N GLU A 203 12.90 -6.06 6.11
CA GLU A 203 14.04 -5.52 6.86
C GLU A 203 13.66 -4.97 8.23
N HIS A 204 12.48 -4.36 8.34
CA HIS A 204 12.00 -3.74 9.58
C HIS A 204 11.08 -4.64 10.41
N GLY A 205 10.86 -5.89 9.99
CA GLY A 205 9.99 -6.82 10.71
C GLY A 205 8.54 -6.33 10.82
N MET A 206 7.96 -5.87 9.71
CA MET A 206 6.56 -5.44 9.63
C MET A 206 5.78 -6.32 8.67
N ALA A 207 4.45 -6.33 8.76
CA ALA A 207 3.62 -7.09 7.83
C ALA A 207 3.35 -6.32 6.53
N CYS A 208 3.09 -7.04 5.45
CA CYS A 208 2.84 -6.47 4.12
C CYS A 208 1.82 -7.29 3.32
N PHE A 209 0.91 -6.60 2.65
CA PHE A 209 0.07 -7.16 1.60
C PHE A 209 0.43 -6.55 0.23
N ASP A 210 0.80 -7.40 -0.72
CA ASP A 210 1.14 -6.98 -2.07
C ASP A 210 -0.11 -6.78 -2.95
N LEU A 211 -0.83 -5.69 -2.71
CA LEU A 211 -2.00 -5.29 -3.49
C LEU A 211 -1.69 -5.09 -4.97
N SER A 212 -0.51 -4.56 -5.32
CA SER A 212 -0.06 -4.42 -6.71
C SER A 212 -0.06 -5.76 -7.43
N SER A 213 0.61 -6.77 -6.88
CA SER A 213 0.62 -8.12 -7.44
C SER A 213 -0.77 -8.79 -7.40
N ALA A 214 -1.59 -8.51 -6.39
CA ALA A 214 -2.95 -9.04 -6.30
C ALA A 214 -3.88 -8.50 -7.40
N ILE A 215 -3.66 -7.25 -7.84
CA ILE A 215 -4.39 -6.63 -8.96
C ILE A 215 -3.82 -7.12 -10.29
N GLY A 216 -2.49 -7.23 -10.40
CA GLY A 216 -1.78 -7.70 -11.58
C GLY A 216 -1.06 -6.60 -12.35
N GLY A 217 -0.49 -6.98 -13.49
CA GLY A 217 0.32 -6.10 -14.32
C GLY A 217 -0.52 -5.22 -15.26
N GLU A 218 0.10 -4.74 -16.33
CA GLU A 218 -0.57 -3.85 -17.28
C GLU A 218 -1.80 -4.49 -17.93
N THR A 219 -1.74 -5.78 -18.26
CA THR A 219 -2.84 -6.51 -18.91
C THR A 219 -4.08 -6.53 -18.01
N GLU A 220 -3.90 -6.92 -16.74
CA GLU A 220 -4.96 -6.98 -15.75
C GLU A 220 -5.48 -5.56 -15.46
N THR A 221 -4.59 -4.59 -15.27
CA THR A 221 -5.01 -3.19 -15.02
C THR A 221 -5.85 -2.63 -16.17
N ARG A 222 -5.52 -2.96 -17.43
CA ARG A 222 -6.38 -2.61 -18.59
C ARG A 222 -7.76 -3.27 -18.50
N GLN A 223 -7.85 -4.49 -17.99
CA GLN A 223 -9.13 -5.17 -17.77
C GLN A 223 -9.95 -4.47 -16.68
N TRP A 224 -9.32 -4.01 -15.59
CA TRP A 224 -9.98 -3.21 -14.57
C TRP A 224 -10.56 -1.91 -15.15
N LEU A 225 -9.80 -1.23 -16.02
CA LEU A 225 -10.30 -0.06 -16.75
C LEU A 225 -11.49 -0.40 -17.65
N ARG A 226 -11.38 -1.45 -18.48
CA ARG A 226 -12.44 -1.87 -19.41
C ARG A 226 -13.71 -2.34 -18.69
N SER A 227 -13.58 -2.92 -17.51
CA SER A 227 -14.71 -3.39 -16.69
C SER A 227 -15.32 -2.30 -15.80
N GLY A 228 -14.82 -1.05 -15.86
CA GLY A 228 -15.33 0.06 -15.05
C GLY A 228 -14.94 -0.02 -13.57
N LEU A 229 -13.90 -0.78 -13.23
CA LEU A 229 -13.32 -0.81 -11.88
C LEU A 229 -12.26 0.28 -11.67
N MET A 230 -11.69 0.81 -12.76
CA MET A 230 -10.78 1.96 -12.75
C MET A 230 -11.41 3.17 -13.45
N HIS A 231 -11.16 4.38 -12.95
CA HIS A 231 -11.57 5.61 -13.59
C HIS A 231 -10.74 5.93 -14.84
N THR A 232 -11.30 6.73 -15.75
CA THR A 232 -10.63 7.16 -16.98
C THR A 232 -9.49 8.16 -16.75
N ASP A 233 -9.24 8.58 -15.52
CA ASP A 233 -8.01 9.31 -15.16
C ASP A 233 -6.79 8.39 -15.07
N HIS A 234 -7.01 7.06 -15.10
CA HIS A 234 -6.01 6.00 -15.06
C HIS A 234 -5.17 6.00 -13.77
N ILE A 235 -5.69 6.57 -12.69
CA ILE A 235 -5.05 6.59 -11.37
C ILE A 235 -6.02 6.04 -10.32
N HIS A 236 -7.24 6.58 -10.28
CA HIS A 236 -8.23 6.25 -9.26
C HIS A 236 -9.12 5.10 -9.68
N TYR A 237 -9.74 4.48 -8.69
CA TYR A 237 -10.63 3.33 -8.87
C TYR A 237 -12.07 3.72 -8.57
N THR A 238 -13.02 3.03 -9.18
CA THR A 238 -14.45 3.28 -8.89
C THR A 238 -14.80 2.72 -7.51
N ILE A 239 -16.03 2.98 -7.04
CA ILE A 239 -16.53 2.35 -5.80
C ILE A 239 -16.34 0.83 -5.86
N GLY A 240 -16.72 0.19 -6.98
CA GLY A 240 -16.52 -1.24 -7.19
C GLY A 240 -15.05 -1.67 -7.17
N GLY A 241 -14.15 -0.87 -7.75
CA GLY A 241 -12.71 -1.12 -7.71
C GLY A 241 -12.15 -1.05 -6.29
N TYR A 242 -12.47 0.00 -5.54
CA TYR A 242 -12.05 0.12 -4.14
C TYR A 242 -12.68 -0.93 -3.23
N THR A 243 -13.93 -1.35 -3.50
CA THR A 243 -14.53 -2.48 -2.80
C THR A 243 -13.74 -3.76 -3.03
N ARG A 244 -13.25 -4.03 -4.26
CA ARG A 244 -12.38 -5.17 -4.54
C ARG A 244 -11.02 -5.05 -3.84
N HIS A 245 -10.39 -3.87 -3.83
CA HIS A 245 -9.14 -3.67 -3.09
C HIS A 245 -9.31 -4.04 -1.61
N GLY A 246 -10.36 -3.53 -0.96
CA GLY A 246 -10.63 -3.85 0.44
C GLY A 246 -10.99 -5.32 0.66
N GLY A 247 -11.68 -5.96 -0.29
CA GLY A 247 -11.97 -7.38 -0.22
C GLY A 247 -10.69 -8.23 -0.21
N LEU A 248 -9.75 -7.95 -1.10
CA LEU A 248 -8.46 -8.64 -1.20
C LEU A 248 -7.63 -8.51 0.08
N VAL A 249 -7.50 -7.28 0.61
CA VAL A 249 -6.77 -7.05 1.86
C VAL A 249 -7.46 -7.74 3.03
N ALA A 250 -8.79 -7.67 3.10
CA ALA A 250 -9.53 -8.34 4.16
C ALA A 250 -9.41 -9.87 4.10
N ASP A 251 -9.40 -10.48 2.91
CA ASP A 251 -9.14 -11.92 2.79
C ASP A 251 -7.78 -12.31 3.38
N ALA A 252 -6.74 -11.50 3.12
CA ALA A 252 -5.42 -11.72 3.72
C ALA A 252 -5.43 -11.53 5.24
N LEU A 253 -6.12 -10.51 5.75
CA LEU A 253 -6.27 -10.27 7.19
C LEU A 253 -6.99 -11.43 7.88
N LEU A 254 -8.11 -11.89 7.33
CA LEU A 254 -8.84 -13.05 7.87
C LEU A 254 -7.96 -14.30 7.90
N GLY A 255 -7.21 -14.55 6.82
CA GLY A 255 -6.24 -15.65 6.78
C GLY A 255 -5.14 -15.53 7.84
N SER A 256 -4.68 -14.30 8.17
CA SER A 256 -3.70 -14.06 9.23
C SER A 256 -4.29 -14.23 10.63
N ILE A 257 -5.55 -13.79 10.85
CA ILE A 257 -6.23 -13.93 12.16
C ILE A 257 -6.57 -15.39 12.47
N ASP A 258 -7.15 -16.11 11.49
CA ASP A 258 -7.63 -17.49 11.67
C ASP A 258 -6.56 -18.55 11.40
N GLY A 259 -5.45 -18.18 10.76
CA GLY A 259 -4.38 -19.10 10.43
C GLY A 259 -3.89 -19.86 11.68
N PRO A 260 -3.53 -21.15 11.56
CA PRO A 260 -2.73 -21.80 12.58
C PRO A 260 -1.46 -20.96 12.83
N ASN A 261 -0.79 -21.15 13.97
CA ASN A 261 0.65 -20.86 14.03
C ASN A 261 1.33 -21.79 13.02
N VAL A 262 1.24 -21.47 11.73
CA VAL A 262 1.85 -22.21 10.64
C VAL A 262 3.34 -22.10 10.88
N ASP A 263 4.04 -23.22 10.89
CA ASP A 263 5.49 -23.25 10.84
C ASP A 263 5.92 -22.48 9.58
N ARG A 264 6.30 -21.21 9.80
CA ARG A 264 6.68 -20.23 8.78
C ARG A 264 8.19 -20.27 8.53
N SER A 265 8.86 -21.40 8.80
CA SER A 265 10.30 -21.60 8.62
C SER A 265 10.82 -21.36 7.18
N SER A 266 9.95 -21.28 6.19
CA SER A 266 10.28 -20.88 4.80
C SER A 266 10.25 -19.37 4.55
N GLN A 267 9.85 -18.55 5.52
CA GLN A 267 9.93 -17.09 5.45
C GLN A 267 11.39 -16.66 5.66
N PRO A 268 11.92 -15.72 4.86
CA PRO A 268 13.27 -15.20 5.06
C PRO A 268 13.37 -14.60 6.47
N LYS A 269 14.29 -15.13 7.27
CA LYS A 269 14.51 -14.65 8.64
C LYS A 269 14.98 -13.18 8.61
N PRO A 270 14.45 -12.31 9.47
CA PRO A 270 14.94 -10.93 9.55
C PRO A 270 16.43 -10.93 9.92
N TYR A 271 17.18 -10.03 9.31
CA TYR A 271 18.60 -9.87 9.58
C TYR A 271 18.76 -9.46 11.05
N LYS A 272 19.39 -10.31 11.86
CA LYS A 272 19.81 -9.91 13.22
C LYS A 272 20.86 -8.82 13.05
N ARG A 273 20.65 -7.69 13.74
CA ARG A 273 21.61 -6.57 13.82
C ARG A 273 22.97 -7.05 14.33
#